data_AF-A0AAN7ADJ0-F1
#
_entry.id   AF-A0AAN7ADJ0-F1
#
_cell.length_a   1.000
_cell.length_b   1.000
_cell.length_c   1.000
_cell.angle_alpha   90.00
_cell.angle_beta   90.00
_cell.angle_gamma   90.00
#
_symmetry.space_group_name_H-M   'P 1'
#
loop_
_entity.id
_entity.type
_entity.pdbx_description
1 polymer ?
#
loop_
_entity_poly.entity_id
_entity_poly.type
_entity_poly.pdbx_seq_one_letter_code
_entity_poly.pdbx_strand_id
1 'polypeptide(L)'
;MHLSITSALVAVGGATAASAYTVGSTVQTDLLAAQALANQTAYHQQHGGSTACTVQTPLGSLSGAERIAYTNAVKCLMAKPALLDPVEFPGSRTRYDDFVAVHVAQTFEIHSTASFLSWHWYFTWAYEQALRKECGYNGYQPYWNWGKDAHDPLNSPIFDGGATSMPGNGEFYPHNCTGALPTGERDCIPPGNSGGCVTSGPFADMVVNLGPIGPSLAVDNNPFSQWSTDAETYDLLEGGGYSDILSFQNHMQGDFPNGYFGVHSTGHYTIGGDPGGDFFTSPGDPSFWLYHGQIDRVWWIWQNLYPANRTVAVAGGMSLLDPAGPQGTLEDPVNVSPSEDIITILNAMSTLGREGSPFCYIYA
;
A
#
# COMPACT_ATOMS: atom_id res chain seq x y z
N MET A 1 10.28 -53.96 -50.47
CA MET A 1 8.86 -53.56 -50.42
C MET A 1 8.26 -54.25 -49.20
N HIS A 2 7.96 -53.65 -48.04
CA HIS A 2 8.15 -52.32 -47.46
C HIS A 2 8.29 -52.57 -45.95
N LEU A 3 9.38 -52.10 -45.32
CA LEU A 3 9.47 -52.01 -43.86
C LEU A 3 8.53 -50.89 -43.39
N SER A 4 7.56 -51.21 -42.54
CA SER A 4 6.77 -50.19 -41.83
C SER A 4 7.52 -49.79 -40.56
N ILE A 5 8.03 -48.56 -40.55
CA ILE A 5 8.57 -47.89 -39.37
C ILE A 5 7.39 -47.20 -38.70
N THR A 6 7.00 -47.68 -37.52
CA THR A 6 6.05 -47.02 -36.63
C THR A 6 6.76 -45.84 -35.97
N SER A 7 6.47 -44.63 -36.45
CA SER A 7 6.92 -43.38 -35.82
C SER A 7 6.21 -43.20 -34.48
N ALA A 8 6.96 -43.31 -33.38
CA ALA A 8 6.53 -42.83 -32.09
C ALA A 8 6.53 -41.29 -32.12
N LEU A 9 5.35 -40.67 -32.08
CA LEU A 9 5.24 -39.25 -31.75
C LEU A 9 5.63 -39.08 -30.27
N VAL A 10 6.84 -38.61 -30.03
CA VAL A 10 7.19 -38.00 -28.75
C VAL A 10 6.52 -36.64 -28.72
N ALA A 11 5.46 -36.50 -27.94
CA ALA A 11 4.93 -35.20 -27.58
C ALA A 11 6.01 -34.48 -26.75
N VAL A 12 6.75 -33.57 -27.37
CA VAL A 12 7.58 -32.61 -26.66
C VAL A 12 6.60 -31.65 -25.99
N GLY A 13 6.25 -31.94 -24.75
CA GLY A 13 5.62 -30.97 -23.87
C GLY A 13 6.55 -29.77 -23.79
N GLY A 14 6.14 -28.65 -24.40
CA GLY A 14 6.80 -27.38 -24.20
C GLY A 14 6.66 -27.01 -22.74
N ALA A 15 7.69 -27.25 -21.94
CA ALA A 15 7.84 -26.56 -20.68
C ALA A 15 8.01 -25.08 -21.04
N THR A 16 6.96 -24.29 -20.85
CA THR A 16 7.08 -22.83 -20.81
C THR A 16 8.07 -22.53 -19.70
N ALA A 17 9.28 -22.11 -20.07
CA ALA A 17 10.23 -21.59 -19.09
C ALA A 17 9.53 -20.44 -18.36
N ALA A 18 9.39 -20.54 -17.04
CA ALA A 18 8.94 -19.42 -16.23
C ALA A 18 9.85 -18.23 -16.54
N SER A 19 9.27 -17.08 -16.88
CA SER A 19 10.04 -15.86 -17.13
C SER A 19 10.85 -15.54 -15.88
N ALA A 20 12.15 -15.26 -16.03
CA ALA A 20 12.97 -14.85 -14.90
C ALA A 20 12.51 -13.46 -14.42
N TYR A 21 12.15 -13.36 -13.14
CA TYR A 21 11.77 -12.10 -12.49
C TYR A 21 12.82 -11.02 -12.70
N THR A 22 12.39 -9.86 -13.20
CA THR A 22 13.27 -8.70 -13.45
C THR A 22 13.21 -7.69 -12.32
N VAL A 23 14.28 -7.61 -11.53
CA VAL A 23 14.41 -6.68 -10.39
C VAL A 23 14.74 -5.27 -10.88
N GLY A 24 13.95 -4.28 -10.46
CA GLY A 24 14.25 -2.86 -10.62
C GLY A 24 15.29 -2.32 -9.64
N SER A 25 15.87 -1.17 -9.96
CA SER A 25 16.78 -0.46 -9.04
C SER A 25 16.04 0.01 -7.79
N THR A 26 16.75 0.15 -6.68
CA THR A 26 16.34 0.93 -5.49
C THR A 26 17.48 1.78 -4.93
N VAL A 27 18.59 1.91 -5.68
CA VAL A 27 19.82 2.53 -5.19
C VAL A 27 19.60 3.97 -4.75
N GLN A 28 18.86 4.77 -5.51
CA GLN A 28 18.68 6.19 -5.19
C GLN A 28 17.85 6.36 -3.91
N THR A 29 16.73 5.64 -3.83
CA THR A 29 15.86 5.67 -2.66
C THR A 29 16.49 5.06 -1.41
N ASP A 30 17.29 3.99 -1.55
CA ASP A 30 17.99 3.37 -0.42
C ASP A 30 19.11 4.28 0.14
N LEU A 31 19.78 5.06 -0.72
CA LEU A 31 20.73 6.09 -0.26
C LEU A 31 20.03 7.20 0.53
N LEU A 32 18.88 7.68 0.06
CA LEU A 32 18.09 8.67 0.79
C LEU A 32 17.53 8.10 2.10
N ALA A 33 17.12 6.83 2.13
CA ALA A 33 16.68 6.16 3.34
C ALA A 33 17.80 6.05 4.39
N ALA A 34 19.02 5.71 3.97
CA ALA A 34 20.18 5.66 4.86
C ALA A 34 20.53 7.06 5.42
N GLN A 35 20.46 8.10 4.58
CA GLN A 35 20.65 9.48 5.01
C GLN A 35 19.56 9.94 5.99
N ALA A 36 18.30 9.63 5.68
CA ALA A 36 17.15 9.89 6.53
C ALA A 36 17.30 9.22 7.91
N LEU A 37 17.73 7.97 7.97
CA LEU A 37 17.98 7.27 9.24
C LEU A 37 19.06 7.96 10.08
N ALA A 38 20.17 8.38 9.45
CA ALA A 38 21.25 9.09 10.13
C ALA A 38 20.77 10.44 10.70
N ASN A 39 20.00 11.20 9.90
CA ASN A 39 19.42 12.47 10.30
C ASN A 39 18.38 12.33 11.42
N GLN A 40 17.50 11.33 11.33
CA GLN A 40 16.52 10.99 12.38
C GLN A 40 17.27 10.71 13.69
N THR A 41 18.28 9.84 13.63
CA THR A 41 19.09 9.48 14.79
C THR A 41 19.71 10.70 15.46
N ALA A 42 20.33 11.61 14.67
CA ALA A 42 20.92 12.83 15.19
C ALA A 42 19.87 13.80 15.78
N TYR A 43 18.71 13.94 15.14
CA TYR A 43 17.64 14.81 15.59
C TYR A 43 17.06 14.34 16.94
N HIS A 44 16.77 13.04 17.07
CA HIS A 44 16.19 12.47 18.29
C HIS A 44 17.17 12.39 19.45
N GLN A 45 18.47 12.25 19.21
CA GLN A 45 19.49 12.40 20.25
C GLN A 45 19.43 13.79 20.94
N GLN A 46 18.98 14.82 20.23
CA GLN A 46 18.90 16.19 20.73
C GLN A 46 17.51 16.56 21.29
N HIS A 47 16.44 15.93 20.79
CA HIS A 47 15.05 16.33 21.08
C HIS A 47 14.24 15.27 21.84
N GLY A 48 14.86 14.14 22.20
CA GLY A 48 14.17 13.02 22.84
C GLY A 48 13.43 12.13 21.83
N GLY A 49 13.06 10.94 22.30
CA GLY A 49 12.44 9.90 21.48
C GLY A 49 12.81 8.52 22.01
N SER A 50 12.07 7.49 21.59
CA SER A 50 12.41 6.13 22.00
C SER A 50 13.67 5.64 21.29
N THR A 51 14.56 4.99 22.04
CA THR A 51 15.85 4.45 21.55
C THR A 51 15.82 2.95 21.29
N ALA A 52 14.71 2.28 21.62
CA ALA A 52 14.52 0.83 21.43
C ALA A 52 13.27 0.59 20.58
N CYS A 53 13.37 0.94 19.29
CA CYS A 53 12.28 0.82 18.34
C CYS A 53 12.44 -0.36 17.39
N THR A 54 11.32 -0.79 16.84
CA THR A 54 11.25 -1.95 15.95
C THR A 54 11.66 -1.56 14.53
N VAL A 55 12.09 -2.53 13.73
CA VAL A 55 12.54 -2.28 12.36
C VAL A 55 11.53 -2.90 11.40
N GLN A 56 10.86 -2.05 10.62
CA GLN A 56 9.99 -2.47 9.53
C GLN A 56 10.86 -2.84 8.33
N THR A 57 10.58 -3.98 7.70
CA THR A 57 11.38 -4.53 6.60
C THR A 57 10.51 -4.83 5.38
N PRO A 58 11.09 -4.83 4.16
CA PRO A 58 10.32 -5.20 2.98
C PRO A 58 9.87 -6.66 3.07
N LEU A 59 8.64 -6.98 2.65
CA LEU A 59 8.14 -8.36 2.60
C LEU A 59 9.10 -9.28 1.82
N GLY A 60 9.65 -8.75 0.72
CA GLY A 60 10.65 -9.42 -0.11
C GLY A 60 11.90 -9.90 0.63
N SER A 61 12.25 -9.25 1.74
CA SER A 61 13.42 -9.58 2.57
C SER A 61 13.12 -10.58 3.69
N LEU A 62 11.84 -10.84 3.98
CA LEU A 62 11.42 -11.84 4.96
C LEU A 62 11.62 -13.26 4.43
N SER A 63 11.95 -14.20 5.32
CA SER A 63 11.96 -15.62 5.03
C SER A 63 10.57 -16.14 4.69
N GLY A 64 10.48 -17.27 3.98
CA GLY A 64 9.18 -17.88 3.65
C GLY A 64 8.32 -18.18 4.87
N ALA A 65 8.93 -18.57 6.00
CA ALA A 65 8.22 -18.80 7.25
C ALA A 65 7.62 -17.51 7.85
N GLU A 66 8.37 -16.40 7.79
CA GLU A 66 7.89 -15.10 8.25
C GLU A 66 6.76 -14.57 7.37
N ARG A 67 6.86 -14.72 6.04
CA ARG A 67 5.76 -14.36 5.13
C ARG A 67 4.49 -15.18 5.37
N ILE A 68 4.63 -16.49 5.61
CA ILE A 68 3.50 -17.35 6.00
C ILE A 68 2.91 -16.93 7.34
N ALA A 69 3.75 -16.56 8.32
CA ALA A 69 3.27 -16.08 9.61
C ALA A 69 2.44 -14.79 9.48
N TYR A 70 2.86 -13.86 8.60
CA TYR A 70 2.09 -12.67 8.27
C TYR A 70 0.75 -13.03 7.63
N THR A 71 0.73 -13.80 6.54
CA THR A 71 -0.52 -14.14 5.83
C THR A 71 -1.48 -14.96 6.69
N ASN A 72 -0.99 -15.81 7.59
CA ASN A 72 -1.82 -16.51 8.57
C ASN A 72 -2.49 -15.55 9.56
N ALA A 73 -1.78 -14.51 10.01
CA ALA A 73 -2.37 -13.50 10.90
C ALA A 73 -3.45 -12.67 10.18
N VAL A 74 -3.23 -12.32 8.91
CA VAL A 74 -4.24 -11.64 8.08
C VAL A 74 -5.51 -12.49 7.97
N LYS A 75 -5.36 -13.78 7.63
CA LYS A 75 -6.49 -14.73 7.57
C LYS A 75 -7.21 -14.89 8.90
N CYS A 76 -6.47 -14.80 10.01
CA CYS A 76 -7.07 -14.82 11.34
C CYS A 76 -8.00 -13.60 11.56
N LEU A 77 -7.63 -12.39 11.13
CA LEU A 77 -8.54 -11.23 11.17
C LEU A 77 -9.76 -11.43 10.27
N MET A 78 -9.59 -12.03 9.10
CA MET A 78 -10.69 -12.38 8.19
C MET A 78 -11.62 -13.48 8.75
N ALA A 79 -11.21 -14.20 9.80
CA ALA A 79 -12.02 -15.23 10.44
C ALA A 79 -12.69 -14.76 11.75
N LYS A 80 -12.16 -13.71 12.39
CA LYS A 80 -12.72 -13.16 13.63
C LYS A 80 -13.96 -12.31 13.35
N PRO A 81 -14.95 -12.30 14.26
CA PRO A 81 -16.15 -11.49 14.09
C PRO A 81 -15.84 -9.99 14.14
N ALA A 82 -16.57 -9.19 13.35
CA ALA A 82 -16.53 -7.73 13.41
C ALA A 82 -16.83 -7.18 14.82
N LEU A 83 -16.25 -6.02 15.14
CA LEU A 83 -16.50 -5.23 16.35
C LEU A 83 -17.37 -4.00 16.10
N LEU A 84 -17.45 -3.50 14.86
CA LEU A 84 -18.29 -2.35 14.56
C LEU A 84 -19.76 -2.66 14.79
N ASP A 85 -20.55 -1.63 15.11
CA ASP A 85 -21.99 -1.78 15.29
C ASP A 85 -22.62 -2.30 13.99
N PRO A 86 -23.26 -3.49 13.98
CA PRO A 86 -23.87 -4.04 12.77
C PRO A 86 -25.08 -3.24 12.27
N VAL A 87 -25.63 -2.32 13.08
CA VAL A 87 -26.66 -1.38 12.63
C VAL A 87 -26.06 -0.27 11.78
N GLU A 88 -24.90 0.25 12.17
CA GLU A 88 -24.19 1.32 11.46
C GLU A 88 -23.39 0.77 10.27
N PHE A 89 -22.76 -0.40 10.44
CA PHE A 89 -21.90 -1.06 9.45
C PHE A 89 -22.41 -2.47 9.12
N PRO A 90 -23.60 -2.62 8.50
CA PRO A 90 -24.26 -3.92 8.30
C PRO A 90 -23.50 -4.88 7.36
N GLY A 91 -22.58 -4.34 6.56
CA GLY A 91 -21.69 -5.12 5.67
C GLY A 91 -20.41 -5.60 6.35
N SER A 92 -20.03 -5.05 7.52
CA SER A 92 -18.85 -5.53 8.25
C SER A 92 -19.17 -6.89 8.89
N ARG A 93 -18.49 -7.96 8.43
CA ARG A 93 -18.68 -9.33 8.94
C ARG A 93 -17.53 -9.79 9.81
N THR A 94 -16.33 -9.35 9.49
CA THR A 94 -15.08 -9.81 10.09
C THR A 94 -14.30 -8.64 10.69
N ARG A 95 -13.31 -8.95 11.54
CA ARG A 95 -12.38 -7.93 12.04
C ARG A 95 -11.63 -7.22 10.93
N TYR A 96 -11.34 -7.94 9.84
CA TYR A 96 -10.73 -7.35 8.66
C TYR A 96 -11.68 -6.35 7.98
N ASP A 97 -12.97 -6.70 7.86
CA ASP A 97 -13.98 -5.80 7.29
C ASP A 97 -14.16 -4.52 8.09
N ASP A 98 -13.91 -4.51 9.40
CA ASP A 98 -14.00 -3.27 10.19
C ASP A 98 -13.01 -2.21 9.71
N PHE A 99 -11.80 -2.61 9.32
CA PHE A 99 -10.82 -1.68 8.74
C PHE A 99 -11.30 -1.16 7.39
N VAL A 100 -11.83 -2.05 6.53
CA VAL A 100 -12.38 -1.65 5.22
C VAL A 100 -13.56 -0.68 5.40
N ALA A 101 -14.46 -0.96 6.34
CA ALA A 101 -15.64 -0.13 6.63
C ALA A 101 -15.25 1.26 7.13
N VAL A 102 -14.25 1.36 8.01
CA VAL A 102 -13.75 2.65 8.51
C VAL A 102 -13.13 3.47 7.38
N HIS A 103 -12.34 2.85 6.50
CA HIS A 103 -11.77 3.52 5.33
C HIS A 103 -12.85 4.02 4.38
N VAL A 104 -13.85 3.19 4.07
CA VAL A 104 -15.02 3.58 3.25
C VAL A 104 -15.73 4.79 3.87
N ALA A 105 -15.99 4.76 5.17
CA ALA A 105 -16.74 5.81 5.86
C ALA A 105 -16.00 7.16 5.92
N GLN A 106 -14.68 7.15 5.89
CA GLN A 106 -13.84 8.35 6.02
C GLN A 106 -13.12 8.75 4.72
N THR A 107 -13.40 8.07 3.60
CA THR A 107 -12.64 8.24 2.35
C THR A 107 -12.50 9.70 1.90
N PHE A 108 -13.53 10.53 2.12
CA PHE A 108 -13.51 11.93 1.73
C PHE A 108 -12.75 12.84 2.69
N GLU A 109 -12.44 12.39 3.90
CA GLU A 109 -11.71 13.12 4.93
C GLU A 109 -10.23 12.70 5.01
N ILE A 110 -9.85 11.61 4.34
CA ILE A 110 -8.52 10.98 4.44
C ILE A 110 -7.73 10.96 3.13
N HIS A 111 -8.27 11.49 2.03
CA HIS A 111 -7.58 11.58 0.74
C HIS A 111 -7.63 12.99 0.18
N SER A 112 -6.50 13.46 -0.37
CA SER A 112 -6.27 14.86 -0.76
C SER A 112 -6.59 15.86 0.36
N THR A 113 -6.36 15.42 1.60
CA THR A 113 -6.56 16.20 2.83
C THR A 113 -5.25 16.37 3.58
N ALA A 114 -5.26 17.28 4.56
CA ALA A 114 -4.14 17.47 5.48
C ALA A 114 -3.82 16.24 6.36
N SER A 115 -4.79 15.35 6.54
CA SER A 115 -4.66 14.13 7.35
C SER A 115 -4.24 12.90 6.54
N PHE A 116 -4.15 12.98 5.19
CA PHE A 116 -3.93 11.80 4.34
C PHE A 116 -2.78 10.91 4.84
N LEU A 117 -1.59 11.49 5.00
CA LEU A 117 -0.41 10.75 5.42
C LEU A 117 -0.50 10.27 6.87
N SER A 118 -0.89 11.15 7.80
CA SER A 118 -0.97 10.81 9.24
C SER A 118 -2.04 9.78 9.55
N TRP A 119 -3.18 9.82 8.85
CA TRP A 119 -4.27 8.87 8.99
C TRP A 119 -3.86 7.50 8.48
N HIS A 120 -3.27 7.39 7.28
CA HIS A 120 -2.84 6.12 6.72
C HIS A 120 -1.69 5.49 7.51
N TRP A 121 -0.80 6.31 8.05
CA TRP A 121 0.24 5.85 8.97
C TRP A 121 -0.38 5.19 10.21
N TYR A 122 -1.34 5.88 10.84
CA TYR A 122 -1.97 5.37 12.04
C TYR A 122 -2.87 4.15 11.76
N PHE A 123 -3.53 4.13 10.61
CA PHE A 123 -4.38 3.03 10.15
C PHE A 123 -3.56 1.74 9.92
N THR A 124 -2.43 1.86 9.25
CA THR A 124 -1.49 0.75 9.03
C THR A 124 -0.90 0.24 10.36
N TRP A 125 -0.57 1.14 11.28
CA TRP A 125 -0.12 0.76 12.62
C TRP A 125 -1.22 0.05 13.44
N ALA A 126 -2.46 0.55 13.39
CA ALA A 126 -3.60 -0.06 14.08
C ALA A 126 -3.91 -1.47 13.54
N TYR A 127 -3.79 -1.66 12.23
CA TYR A 127 -3.87 -2.97 11.60
C TYR A 127 -2.77 -3.92 12.09
N GLU A 128 -1.52 -3.44 12.16
CA GLU A 128 -0.41 -4.22 12.75
C GLU A 128 -0.74 -4.63 14.20
N GLN A 129 -1.29 -3.72 15.01
CA GLN A 129 -1.67 -4.03 16.38
C GLN A 129 -2.75 -5.10 16.44
N ALA A 130 -3.74 -5.07 15.55
CA ALA A 130 -4.76 -6.12 15.47
C ALA A 130 -4.12 -7.49 15.12
N LEU A 131 -3.20 -7.54 14.15
CA LEU A 131 -2.47 -8.77 13.82
C LEU A 131 -1.70 -9.32 15.03
N ARG A 132 -1.02 -8.44 15.76
CA ARG A 132 -0.17 -8.83 16.90
C ARG A 132 -0.99 -9.20 18.14
N LYS A 133 -1.91 -8.34 18.56
CA LYS A 133 -2.71 -8.46 19.79
C LYS A 133 -3.83 -9.49 19.65
N GLU A 134 -4.48 -9.58 18.48
CA GLU A 134 -5.66 -10.44 18.30
C GLU A 134 -5.31 -11.78 17.65
N CYS A 135 -4.27 -11.82 16.80
CA CYS A 135 -3.91 -12.99 15.98
C CYS A 135 -2.51 -13.57 16.27
N GLY A 136 -1.81 -13.07 17.28
CA GLY A 136 -0.55 -13.64 17.75
C GLY A 136 0.61 -13.50 16.77
N TYR A 137 0.53 -12.53 15.83
CA TYR A 137 1.65 -12.22 14.96
C TYR A 137 2.81 -11.64 15.77
N ASN A 138 4.01 -12.24 15.64
CA ASN A 138 5.20 -11.77 16.37
C ASN A 138 6.07 -10.82 15.53
N GLY A 139 5.87 -10.79 14.21
CA GLY A 139 6.55 -9.86 13.31
C GLY A 139 5.89 -8.48 13.29
N TYR A 140 6.44 -7.58 12.48
CA TYR A 140 5.93 -6.22 12.30
C TYR A 140 5.37 -6.05 10.89
N GLN A 141 4.69 -4.93 10.63
CA GLN A 141 4.07 -4.66 9.34
C GLN A 141 5.12 -4.60 8.21
N PRO A 142 5.15 -5.57 7.29
CA PRO A 142 6.05 -5.49 6.16
C PRO A 142 5.57 -4.43 5.17
N TYR A 143 6.49 -4.00 4.30
CA TYR A 143 6.15 -3.10 3.19
C TYR A 143 6.50 -3.68 1.82
N TRP A 144 5.90 -3.15 0.78
CA TRP A 144 6.20 -3.47 -0.60
C TRP A 144 7.08 -2.40 -1.23
N ASN A 145 8.38 -2.68 -1.39
CA ASN A 145 9.28 -1.79 -2.13
C ASN A 145 9.00 -1.88 -3.64
N TRP A 146 8.06 -1.07 -4.10
CA TRP A 146 7.60 -1.09 -5.48
C TRP A 146 8.69 -0.82 -6.52
N GLY A 147 9.74 -0.07 -6.18
CA GLY A 147 10.88 0.14 -7.10
C GLY A 147 11.53 -1.17 -7.58
N LYS A 148 11.54 -2.23 -6.74
CA LYS A 148 12.06 -3.56 -7.12
C LYS A 148 11.17 -4.29 -8.11
N ASP A 149 9.87 -4.11 -7.99
CA ASP A 149 8.87 -4.83 -8.77
C ASP A 149 8.37 -4.00 -9.95
N ALA A 150 8.84 -2.75 -10.08
CA ALA A 150 8.31 -1.77 -11.01
C ALA A 150 8.45 -2.14 -12.48
N HIS A 151 9.26 -3.13 -12.85
CA HIS A 151 9.37 -3.62 -14.22
C HIS A 151 8.70 -4.98 -14.44
N ASP A 152 8.38 -5.71 -13.38
CA ASP A 152 7.89 -7.08 -13.45
C ASP A 152 7.10 -7.50 -12.18
N PRO A 153 5.94 -6.87 -11.91
CA PRO A 153 5.18 -7.11 -10.68
C PRO A 153 4.57 -8.52 -10.67
N LEU A 154 4.17 -9.05 -11.82
CA LEU A 154 3.52 -10.35 -11.95
C LEU A 154 4.44 -11.51 -11.55
N ASN A 155 5.74 -11.42 -11.84
CA ASN A 155 6.70 -12.44 -11.44
C ASN A 155 7.41 -12.09 -10.12
N SER A 156 6.99 -11.01 -9.44
CA SER A 156 7.59 -10.63 -8.17
C SER A 156 7.32 -11.69 -7.09
N PRO A 157 8.24 -11.88 -6.11
CA PRO A 157 7.99 -12.76 -4.97
C PRO A 157 6.80 -12.36 -4.08
N ILE A 158 6.20 -11.19 -4.34
CA ILE A 158 5.01 -10.68 -3.64
C ILE A 158 3.73 -11.14 -4.34
N PHE A 159 3.73 -11.33 -5.67
CA PHE A 159 2.54 -11.65 -6.46
C PHE A 159 2.67 -12.91 -7.33
N ASP A 160 3.70 -13.73 -7.11
CA ASP A 160 3.95 -14.98 -7.86
C ASP A 160 2.89 -16.09 -7.67
N GLY A 161 1.91 -15.89 -6.79
CA GLY A 161 0.83 -16.85 -6.49
C GLY A 161 1.27 -18.05 -5.65
N GLY A 162 2.50 -18.06 -5.14
CA GLY A 162 3.03 -19.08 -4.26
C GLY A 162 2.46 -19.04 -2.84
N ALA A 163 2.83 -20.03 -2.01
CA ALA A 163 2.37 -20.08 -0.61
C ALA A 163 2.88 -18.92 0.27
N THR A 164 3.90 -18.19 -0.19
CA THR A 164 4.58 -17.10 0.52
C THR A 164 4.28 -15.72 -0.08
N SER A 165 3.40 -15.64 -1.08
CA SER A 165 3.01 -14.41 -1.74
C SER A 165 1.79 -13.78 -1.06
N MET A 166 1.42 -12.60 -1.54
CA MET A 166 0.07 -12.05 -1.47
C MET A 166 -0.82 -12.78 -2.51
N PRO A 167 -2.08 -12.39 -2.77
CA PRO A 167 -2.84 -13.05 -3.83
C PRO A 167 -2.08 -12.99 -5.15
N GLY A 168 -2.13 -14.07 -5.94
CA GLY A 168 -1.58 -14.07 -7.29
C GLY A 168 -2.45 -13.29 -8.27
N ASN A 169 -2.22 -13.47 -9.57
CA ASN A 169 -3.04 -12.82 -10.58
C ASN A 169 -4.44 -13.45 -10.70
N GLY A 170 -5.39 -12.63 -11.18
CA GLY A 170 -6.75 -13.04 -11.49
C GLY A 170 -6.86 -13.86 -12.78
N GLU A 171 -7.96 -14.60 -12.93
CA GLU A 171 -8.32 -15.20 -14.22
C GLU A 171 -8.41 -14.11 -15.30
N PHE A 172 -8.02 -14.44 -16.53
CA PHE A 172 -8.19 -13.53 -17.65
C PHE A 172 -9.68 -13.36 -17.95
N TYR A 173 -10.14 -12.10 -17.98
CA TYR A 173 -11.48 -11.75 -18.41
C TYR A 173 -11.39 -10.59 -19.40
N PRO A 174 -11.96 -10.66 -20.61
CA PRO A 174 -11.87 -9.55 -21.57
C PRO A 174 -12.76 -8.37 -21.12
N HIS A 175 -12.17 -7.19 -20.99
CA HIS A 175 -12.88 -5.97 -20.59
C HIS A 175 -12.25 -4.71 -21.22
N ASN A 176 -12.97 -3.58 -21.18
CA ASN A 176 -12.50 -2.29 -21.69
C ASN A 176 -11.66 -1.55 -20.63
N CYS A 177 -11.05 -0.43 -21.00
CA CYS A 177 -10.32 0.40 -20.04
C CYS A 177 -11.18 0.90 -18.88
N THR A 178 -10.55 1.13 -17.72
CA THR A 178 -11.20 1.73 -16.56
C THR A 178 -11.17 3.25 -16.67
N GLY A 179 -12.32 3.88 -16.41
CA GLY A 179 -12.39 5.30 -16.11
C GLY A 179 -11.92 5.57 -14.69
N ALA A 180 -10.62 5.84 -14.53
CA ALA A 180 -10.00 6.00 -13.22
C ALA A 180 -10.03 7.45 -12.72
N LEU A 181 -10.28 8.42 -13.60
CA LEU A 181 -10.19 9.84 -13.29
C LEU A 181 -11.54 10.53 -13.60
N PRO A 182 -12.00 11.49 -12.79
CA PRO A 182 -13.25 12.20 -13.09
C PRO A 182 -13.25 12.96 -14.43
N THR A 183 -12.07 13.26 -15.00
CA THR A 183 -11.89 14.04 -16.23
C THR A 183 -10.57 13.72 -16.94
N GLY A 184 -10.53 13.84 -18.28
CA GLY A 184 -9.29 14.04 -19.06
C GLY A 184 -8.98 12.97 -20.11
N GLU A 185 -7.96 13.20 -20.94
CA GLU A 185 -7.48 12.27 -22.00
C GLU A 185 -6.88 10.96 -21.45
N ARG A 186 -6.68 10.86 -20.12
CA ARG A 186 -6.21 9.66 -19.42
C ARG A 186 -7.28 8.99 -18.53
N ASP A 187 -8.55 9.31 -18.74
CA ASP A 187 -9.69 8.59 -18.14
C ASP A 187 -9.90 7.17 -18.74
N CYS A 188 -8.83 6.54 -19.19
CA CYS A 188 -8.88 5.23 -19.82
C CYS A 188 -7.57 4.51 -19.48
N ILE A 189 -7.53 3.89 -18.28
CA ILE A 189 -6.46 2.95 -17.92
C ILE A 189 -6.71 1.66 -18.72
N PRO A 190 -5.85 1.26 -19.67
CA PRO A 190 -6.12 0.12 -20.53
C PRO A 190 -6.30 -1.18 -19.73
N PRO A 191 -6.90 -2.24 -20.31
CA PRO A 191 -7.18 -3.48 -19.59
C PRO A 191 -5.99 -4.43 -19.51
N GLY A 192 -5.86 -5.09 -18.36
CA GLY A 192 -4.80 -6.05 -18.08
C GLY A 192 -5.00 -7.42 -18.68
N ASN A 193 -4.01 -8.27 -18.44
CA ASN A 193 -4.08 -9.70 -18.73
C ASN A 193 -4.83 -10.49 -17.62
N SER A 194 -5.73 -9.86 -16.89
CA SER A 194 -6.54 -10.44 -15.80
C SER A 194 -7.97 -9.89 -15.83
N GLY A 195 -8.66 -9.74 -14.69
CA GLY A 195 -10.01 -9.18 -14.57
C GLY A 195 -11.03 -10.08 -13.89
N GLY A 196 -10.73 -11.37 -13.74
CA GLY A 196 -11.51 -12.34 -12.96
C GLY A 196 -10.93 -12.57 -11.55
N CYS A 197 -11.49 -13.55 -10.84
CA CYS A 197 -11.07 -13.90 -9.48
C CYS A 197 -9.61 -14.36 -9.42
N VAL A 198 -8.94 -14.09 -8.30
CA VAL A 198 -7.59 -14.60 -8.01
C VAL A 198 -7.57 -16.13 -8.10
N THR A 199 -6.55 -16.68 -8.77
CA THR A 199 -6.46 -18.12 -9.05
C THR A 199 -5.58 -18.89 -8.07
N SER A 200 -4.73 -18.22 -7.30
CA SER A 200 -3.67 -18.84 -6.49
C SER A 200 -3.17 -17.93 -5.36
N GLY A 201 -2.31 -18.47 -4.51
CA GLY A 201 -1.77 -17.79 -3.34
C GLY A 201 -2.67 -17.93 -2.10
N PRO A 202 -2.25 -17.37 -0.95
CA PRO A 202 -2.92 -17.60 0.32
C PRO A 202 -4.36 -17.08 0.34
N PHE A 203 -4.69 -16.08 -0.46
CA PHE A 203 -5.98 -15.37 -0.40
C PHE A 203 -6.92 -15.71 -1.56
N ALA A 204 -6.68 -16.80 -2.30
CA ALA A 204 -7.54 -17.20 -3.42
C ALA A 204 -9.01 -17.47 -3.02
N ASP A 205 -9.23 -17.92 -1.78
CA ASP A 205 -10.58 -18.16 -1.22
C ASP A 205 -11.12 -16.97 -0.39
N MET A 206 -10.47 -15.80 -0.46
CA MET A 206 -10.91 -14.63 0.27
C MET A 206 -12.29 -14.16 -0.22
N VAL A 207 -13.16 -13.81 0.72
CA VAL A 207 -14.47 -13.22 0.43
C VAL A 207 -14.42 -11.72 0.69
N VAL A 208 -14.77 -10.93 -0.32
CA VAL A 208 -14.92 -9.48 -0.23
C VAL A 208 -16.38 -9.17 0.18
N ASN A 209 -16.58 -8.58 1.35
CA ASN A 209 -17.92 -8.34 1.92
C ASN A 209 -18.46 -6.92 1.71
N LEU A 210 -17.57 -5.95 1.46
CA LEU A 210 -17.87 -4.53 1.38
C LEU A 210 -17.57 -4.01 -0.03
N GLY A 211 -18.36 -3.03 -0.47
CA GLY A 211 -18.34 -2.54 -1.84
C GLY A 211 -19.09 -3.46 -2.80
N PRO A 212 -18.82 -3.33 -4.11
CA PRO A 212 -18.00 -2.29 -4.71
C PRO A 212 -18.66 -0.90 -4.59
N ILE A 213 -17.86 0.18 -4.62
CA ILE A 213 -18.37 1.57 -4.71
C ILE A 213 -17.94 2.19 -6.05
N GLY A 214 -16.69 1.98 -6.46
CA GLY A 214 -16.15 2.39 -7.74
C GLY A 214 -14.95 1.53 -8.15
N PRO A 215 -15.15 0.25 -8.51
CA PRO A 215 -14.06 -0.69 -8.71
C PRO A 215 -13.37 -0.46 -10.05
N SER A 216 -12.04 -0.59 -10.07
CA SER A 216 -11.27 -0.57 -11.30
C SER A 216 -11.07 -1.99 -11.82
N LEU A 217 -11.92 -2.47 -12.74
CA LEU A 217 -11.81 -3.84 -13.25
C LEU A 217 -10.65 -4.04 -14.24
N ALA A 218 -9.87 -3.00 -14.54
CA ALA A 218 -8.93 -2.97 -15.66
C ALA A 218 -7.60 -2.27 -15.34
N VAL A 219 -6.49 -3.01 -15.47
CA VAL A 219 -5.13 -2.45 -15.45
C VAL A 219 -4.21 -3.19 -16.43
N ASP A 220 -3.82 -2.54 -17.53
CA ASP A 220 -2.77 -2.99 -18.45
C ASP A 220 -1.39 -2.53 -17.99
N ASN A 221 -0.36 -3.23 -18.49
CA ASN A 221 1.03 -2.78 -18.55
C ASN A 221 1.47 -2.04 -17.29
N ASN A 222 1.53 -2.76 -16.17
CA ASN A 222 2.25 -2.42 -14.96
C ASN A 222 2.52 -0.90 -14.79
N PRO A 223 1.54 -0.10 -14.33
CA PRO A 223 1.73 1.34 -14.24
C PRO A 223 2.88 1.70 -13.29
N PHE A 224 3.36 0.77 -12.44
CA PHE A 224 4.61 0.98 -11.68
C PHE A 224 5.78 1.37 -12.57
N SER A 225 5.90 0.80 -13.78
CA SER A 225 7.04 1.09 -14.65
C SER A 225 7.07 2.53 -15.14
N GLN A 226 5.94 3.25 -15.02
CA GLN A 226 5.82 4.65 -15.41
C GLN A 226 5.96 5.60 -14.23
N TRP A 227 5.40 5.28 -13.05
CA TRP A 227 5.27 6.26 -11.96
C TRP A 227 5.74 5.77 -10.60
N SER A 228 6.41 4.61 -10.53
CA SER A 228 6.80 4.01 -9.25
C SER A 228 8.11 3.24 -9.38
N THR A 229 8.99 3.71 -10.25
CA THR A 229 10.39 3.25 -10.29
C THR A 229 11.22 3.95 -9.20
N ASP A 230 12.46 3.50 -9.00
CA ASP A 230 13.43 4.21 -8.13
C ASP A 230 13.56 5.69 -8.50
N ALA A 231 13.59 5.99 -9.80
CA ALA A 231 13.77 7.34 -10.31
C ALA A 231 12.57 8.24 -9.98
N GLU A 232 11.34 7.72 -10.15
CA GLU A 232 10.10 8.44 -9.82
C GLU A 232 9.98 8.68 -8.31
N THR A 233 10.33 7.66 -7.51
CA THR A 233 10.35 7.81 -6.04
C THR A 233 11.41 8.83 -5.59
N TYR A 234 12.59 8.79 -6.21
CA TYR A 234 13.67 9.74 -5.93
C TYR A 234 13.26 11.18 -6.32
N ASP A 235 12.56 11.33 -7.46
CA ASP A 235 12.03 12.62 -7.90
C ASP A 235 11.05 13.18 -6.86
N LEU A 236 10.11 12.36 -6.38
CA LEU A 236 9.18 12.73 -5.31
C LEU A 236 9.91 13.14 -4.00
N LEU A 237 10.99 12.45 -3.63
CA LEU A 237 11.70 12.67 -2.36
C LEU A 237 12.60 13.91 -2.36
N GLU A 238 13.37 14.11 -3.44
CA GLU A 238 14.44 15.10 -3.51
C GLU A 238 14.61 15.70 -4.92
N GLY A 239 14.50 14.89 -5.98
CA GLY A 239 14.83 15.30 -7.35
C GLY A 239 13.92 16.37 -7.96
N GLY A 240 12.62 16.29 -7.69
CA GLY A 240 11.57 17.15 -8.26
C GLY A 240 11.32 18.42 -7.45
N GLY A 241 11.98 18.59 -6.30
CA GLY A 241 11.91 19.81 -5.50
C GLY A 241 10.63 19.99 -4.67
N TYR A 242 9.91 18.91 -4.38
CA TYR A 242 8.72 18.90 -3.50
C TYR A 242 9.08 19.10 -2.03
N SER A 243 9.49 20.33 -1.71
CA SER A 243 10.13 20.66 -0.43
C SER A 243 9.15 20.93 0.72
N ASP A 244 7.89 21.27 0.40
CA ASP A 244 6.78 21.47 1.35
C ASP A 244 5.80 20.29 1.32
N ILE A 245 5.05 20.12 2.41
CA ILE A 245 4.16 18.96 2.59
C ILE A 245 3.01 18.93 1.58
N LEU A 246 2.49 20.10 1.16
CA LEU A 246 1.36 20.15 0.24
C LEU A 246 1.78 19.70 -1.15
N SER A 247 2.91 20.21 -1.66
CA SER A 247 3.43 19.78 -2.96
C SER A 247 3.84 18.31 -2.94
N PHE A 248 4.49 17.84 -1.86
CA PHE A 248 4.87 16.43 -1.69
C PHE A 248 3.66 15.49 -1.69
N GLN A 249 2.65 15.73 -0.84
CA GLN A 249 1.50 14.82 -0.74
C GLN A 249 0.61 14.85 -1.99
N ASN A 250 0.49 16.00 -2.65
CA ASN A 250 -0.28 16.11 -3.88
C ASN A 250 0.41 15.36 -5.03
N HIS A 251 1.74 15.52 -5.15
CA HIS A 251 2.49 14.75 -6.14
C HIS A 251 2.46 13.25 -5.84
N MET A 252 2.60 12.84 -4.58
CA MET A 252 2.47 11.44 -4.18
C MET A 252 1.12 10.83 -4.60
N GLN A 253 0.01 11.55 -4.37
CA GLN A 253 -1.34 11.09 -4.67
C GLN A 253 -1.70 11.13 -6.16
N GLY A 254 -1.15 12.09 -6.89
CA GLY A 254 -1.37 12.26 -8.32
C GLY A 254 -1.84 13.66 -8.69
N ASP A 255 -1.57 14.03 -9.94
CA ASP A 255 -2.09 15.22 -10.62
C ASP A 255 -2.94 14.76 -11.79
N PHE A 256 -4.14 14.32 -11.44
CA PHE A 256 -5.09 13.68 -12.35
C PHE A 256 -5.51 14.57 -13.53
N PRO A 257 -5.79 15.89 -13.36
CA PRO A 257 -6.08 16.76 -14.50
C PRO A 257 -4.97 16.79 -15.56
N ASN A 258 -3.73 16.57 -15.15
CA ASN A 258 -2.56 16.50 -16.04
C ASN A 258 -2.15 15.07 -16.40
N GLY A 259 -2.94 14.06 -16.01
CA GLY A 259 -2.72 12.66 -16.34
C GLY A 259 -1.53 12.02 -15.62
N TYR A 260 -1.18 12.52 -14.43
CA TYR A 260 -0.14 11.95 -13.58
C TYR A 260 -0.80 11.23 -12.39
N PHE A 261 -0.50 9.94 -12.21
CA PHE A 261 -1.14 9.13 -11.16
C PHE A 261 -0.43 9.20 -9.81
N GLY A 262 0.84 9.62 -9.78
CA GLY A 262 1.62 9.61 -8.56
C GLY A 262 1.88 8.20 -8.03
N VAL A 263 2.86 8.09 -7.15
CA VAL A 263 3.30 6.82 -6.62
C VAL A 263 2.24 6.11 -5.78
N HIS A 264 1.20 6.80 -5.28
CA HIS A 264 0.08 6.26 -4.49
C HIS A 264 -1.09 5.72 -5.33
N SER A 265 -1.52 6.44 -6.38
CA SER A 265 -2.63 5.91 -7.19
C SER A 265 -2.14 4.82 -8.12
N THR A 266 -0.88 4.89 -8.58
CA THR A 266 -0.29 3.89 -9.46
C THR A 266 -0.28 2.49 -8.86
N GLY A 267 -0.01 2.31 -7.58
CA GLY A 267 0.01 0.97 -6.99
C GLY A 267 -1.37 0.38 -6.78
N HIS A 268 -2.35 1.17 -6.31
CA HIS A 268 -3.76 0.75 -6.26
C HIS A 268 -4.26 0.33 -7.64
N TYR A 269 -4.04 1.19 -8.65
CA TYR A 269 -4.33 0.87 -10.03
C TYR A 269 -3.31 -0.08 -10.67
N THR A 270 -2.35 -0.67 -9.96
CA THR A 270 -1.60 -1.82 -10.49
C THR A 270 -2.23 -3.12 -10.03
N ILE A 271 -2.65 -3.17 -8.77
CA ILE A 271 -3.42 -4.30 -8.25
C ILE A 271 -4.75 -4.40 -9.00
N GLY A 272 -5.45 -3.28 -9.14
CA GLY A 272 -6.71 -3.20 -9.86
C GLY A 272 -7.77 -4.14 -9.30
N GLY A 273 -8.65 -4.61 -10.17
CA GLY A 273 -9.74 -5.51 -9.81
C GLY A 273 -10.70 -4.95 -8.77
N ASP A 274 -11.37 -5.87 -8.08
CA ASP A 274 -12.25 -5.60 -6.96
C ASP A 274 -11.68 -6.29 -5.71
N PRO A 275 -11.25 -5.54 -4.67
CA PRO A 275 -11.39 -4.10 -4.51
C PRO A 275 -10.09 -3.31 -4.70
N GLY A 276 -9.00 -3.92 -5.17
CA GLY A 276 -7.64 -3.34 -5.11
C GLY A 276 -7.47 -1.95 -5.75
N GLY A 277 -8.22 -1.63 -6.80
CA GLY A 277 -8.27 -0.26 -7.34
C GLY A 277 -9.64 0.43 -7.20
N ASP A 278 -10.48 -0.04 -6.28
CA ASP A 278 -11.62 0.74 -5.77
C ASP A 278 -11.12 1.76 -4.74
N PHE A 279 -11.31 3.04 -5.02
CA PHE A 279 -10.84 4.14 -4.15
C PHE A 279 -11.34 4.03 -2.70
N PHE A 280 -12.53 3.48 -2.49
CA PHE A 280 -13.14 3.38 -1.17
C PHE A 280 -12.82 2.06 -0.48
N THR A 281 -12.84 0.96 -1.23
CA THR A 281 -12.72 -0.40 -0.68
C THR A 281 -11.35 -1.04 -0.88
N SER A 282 -10.34 -0.32 -1.39
CA SER A 282 -8.97 -0.82 -1.59
C SER A 282 -8.34 -1.57 -0.40
N PRO A 283 -8.60 -1.24 0.89
CA PRO A 283 -8.10 -2.08 2.00
C PRO A 283 -8.66 -3.50 2.01
N GLY A 284 -9.73 -3.76 1.26
CA GLY A 284 -10.27 -5.09 1.02
C GLY A 284 -9.30 -5.98 0.24
N ASP A 285 -8.30 -5.43 -0.46
CA ASP A 285 -7.19 -6.22 -1.00
C ASP A 285 -6.07 -6.30 0.06
N PRO A 286 -5.60 -7.51 0.42
CA PRO A 286 -4.59 -7.67 1.47
C PRO A 286 -3.22 -7.06 1.12
N SER A 287 -2.95 -6.74 -0.15
CA SER A 287 -1.74 -6.02 -0.57
C SER A 287 -1.75 -4.53 -0.20
N PHE A 288 -2.92 -3.94 0.08
CA PHE A 288 -3.06 -2.55 0.54
C PHE A 288 -2.10 -2.22 1.69
N TRP A 289 -2.02 -3.10 2.69
CA TRP A 289 -1.24 -2.88 3.90
C TRP A 289 0.26 -2.86 3.66
N LEU A 290 0.74 -3.66 2.71
CA LEU A 290 2.15 -3.65 2.31
C LEU A 290 2.46 -2.40 1.50
N TYR A 291 1.53 -2.02 0.63
CA TYR A 291 1.67 -0.86 -0.22
C TYR A 291 1.70 0.43 0.58
N HIS A 292 0.75 0.62 1.51
CA HIS A 292 0.75 1.75 2.44
C HIS A 292 1.93 1.72 3.42
N GLY A 293 2.45 0.54 3.79
CA GLY A 293 3.72 0.45 4.50
C GLY A 293 4.90 1.09 3.74
N GLN A 294 4.88 1.09 2.40
CA GLN A 294 5.88 1.78 1.59
C GLN A 294 5.53 3.26 1.35
N ILE A 295 4.25 3.64 1.30
CA ILE A 295 3.83 5.05 1.35
C ILE A 295 4.36 5.71 2.62
N ASP A 296 4.15 5.06 3.77
CA ASP A 296 4.69 5.47 5.07
C ASP A 296 6.23 5.54 5.04
N ARG A 297 6.90 4.56 4.43
CA ARG A 297 8.38 4.61 4.26
C ARG A 297 8.80 5.82 3.45
N VAL A 298 8.16 6.12 2.33
CA VAL A 298 8.51 7.27 1.47
C VAL A 298 8.28 8.58 2.23
N TRP A 299 7.18 8.71 2.96
CA TRP A 299 6.96 9.88 3.81
C TRP A 299 7.98 9.97 4.95
N TRP A 300 8.32 8.85 5.60
CA TRP A 300 9.36 8.79 6.62
C TRP A 300 10.73 9.26 6.07
N ILE A 301 11.11 8.84 4.86
CA ILE A 301 12.34 9.32 4.21
C ILE A 301 12.26 10.83 4.03
N TRP A 302 11.18 11.33 3.41
CA TRP A 302 10.99 12.76 3.16
C TRP A 302 11.08 13.57 4.45
N GLN A 303 10.40 13.16 5.52
CA GLN A 303 10.46 13.84 6.80
C GLN A 303 11.89 13.89 7.35
N ASN A 304 12.58 12.76 7.34
CA ASN A 304 13.87 12.62 8.00
C ASN A 304 15.06 13.08 7.15
N LEU A 305 14.87 13.46 5.89
CA LEU A 305 15.85 14.29 5.19
C LEU A 305 16.01 15.67 5.86
N TYR A 306 14.92 16.23 6.41
CA TYR A 306 14.91 17.53 7.09
C TYR A 306 13.99 17.54 8.33
N PRO A 307 14.32 16.78 9.39
CA PRO A 307 13.37 16.44 10.46
C PRO A 307 12.88 17.65 11.27
N ALA A 308 13.72 18.67 11.44
CA ALA A 308 13.36 19.88 12.19
C ALA A 308 12.15 20.62 11.61
N ASN A 309 11.97 20.59 10.28
CA ASN A 309 10.90 21.32 9.60
C ASN A 309 9.75 20.38 9.17
N ARG A 310 10.06 19.13 8.85
CA ARG A 310 9.12 18.22 8.19
C ARG A 310 8.33 17.32 9.15
N THR A 311 8.79 17.14 10.39
CA THR A 311 8.05 16.36 11.44
C THR A 311 6.91 17.14 12.11
N VAL A 312 6.65 18.36 11.65
CA VAL A 312 5.55 19.23 12.07
C VAL A 312 4.88 19.94 10.88
N ALA A 313 5.16 19.48 9.65
CA ALA A 313 4.59 20.07 8.45
C ALA A 313 3.20 19.48 8.17
N VAL A 314 2.17 20.31 8.20
CA VAL A 314 0.79 19.97 7.83
C VAL A 314 0.23 21.06 6.90
N ALA A 315 -0.50 20.67 5.86
CA ALA A 315 -1.17 21.60 4.95
C ALA A 315 -2.30 20.89 4.18
N GLY A 316 -3.27 21.68 3.69
CA GLY A 316 -4.41 21.18 2.92
C GLY A 316 -5.73 21.31 3.68
N GLY A 317 -6.83 21.13 2.95
CA GLY A 317 -8.17 21.09 3.53
C GLY A 317 -8.43 19.79 4.30
N MET A 318 -9.53 19.75 5.05
CA MET A 318 -9.97 18.56 5.79
C MET A 318 -10.99 17.69 5.02
N SER A 319 -11.37 18.08 3.80
CA SER A 319 -12.29 17.31 2.96
C SER A 319 -11.93 17.41 1.48
N LEU A 320 -11.90 16.25 0.80
CA LEU A 320 -11.82 16.15 -0.65
C LEU A 320 -12.99 16.88 -1.33
N LEU A 321 -14.17 16.89 -0.72
CA LEU A 321 -15.38 17.49 -1.28
C LEU A 321 -15.44 19.01 -1.07
N ASP A 322 -14.62 19.56 -0.16
CA ASP A 322 -14.47 20.99 0.05
C ASP A 322 -12.98 21.36 0.28
N PRO A 323 -12.14 21.32 -0.77
CA PRO A 323 -10.71 21.61 -0.64
C PRO A 323 -10.40 23.04 -0.18
N ALA A 324 -11.34 23.98 -0.42
CA ALA A 324 -11.25 25.38 -0.01
C ALA A 324 -11.80 25.64 1.40
N GLY A 325 -12.30 24.60 2.07
CA GLY A 325 -12.84 24.64 3.42
C GLY A 325 -11.77 24.80 4.51
N PRO A 326 -12.10 24.44 5.77
CA PRO A 326 -11.18 24.50 6.89
C PRO A 326 -9.86 23.77 6.59
N GLN A 327 -8.76 24.43 6.88
CA GLN A 327 -7.42 23.86 6.72
C GLN A 327 -7.05 23.03 7.94
N GLY A 328 -6.38 21.90 7.70
CA GLY A 328 -5.91 21.03 8.77
C GLY A 328 -4.78 21.65 9.58
N THR A 329 -4.71 21.23 10.83
CA THR A 329 -3.81 21.68 11.88
C THR A 329 -3.20 20.48 12.59
N LEU A 330 -2.14 20.71 13.36
CA LEU A 330 -1.47 19.63 14.09
C LEU A 330 -2.35 19.07 15.21
N GLU A 331 -3.34 19.84 15.66
CA GLU A 331 -4.25 19.51 16.75
C GLU A 331 -5.48 18.71 16.30
N ASP A 332 -5.71 18.59 14.99
CA ASP A 332 -6.88 17.88 14.48
C ASP A 332 -6.83 16.38 14.86
N PRO A 333 -7.98 15.79 15.22
CA PRO A 333 -8.04 14.41 15.65
C PRO A 333 -7.91 13.43 14.48
N VAL A 334 -7.26 12.31 14.74
CA VAL A 334 -7.11 11.17 13.83
C VAL A 334 -7.72 9.94 14.52
N ASN A 335 -8.77 9.38 13.90
CA ASN A 335 -9.49 8.21 14.40
C ASN A 335 -9.55 7.14 13.31
N VAL A 336 -8.89 6.01 13.54
CA VAL A 336 -8.68 4.96 12.53
C VAL A 336 -9.35 3.63 12.88
N SER A 337 -9.83 3.48 14.12
CA SER A 337 -10.40 2.22 14.60
C SER A 337 -11.14 2.46 15.91
N PRO A 338 -12.28 1.79 16.14
CA PRO A 338 -12.95 1.83 17.44
C PRO A 338 -12.13 1.18 18.57
N SER A 339 -11.07 0.43 18.24
CA SER A 339 -10.24 -0.32 19.20
C SER A 339 -8.94 0.40 19.58
N GLU A 340 -8.68 1.58 19.01
CA GLU A 340 -7.48 2.36 19.26
C GLU A 340 -7.85 3.78 19.70
N ASP A 341 -6.94 4.45 20.39
CA ASP A 341 -7.18 5.79 20.94
C ASP A 341 -7.28 6.85 19.83
N ILE A 342 -8.08 7.90 20.06
CA ILE A 342 -8.05 9.07 19.17
C ILE A 342 -6.78 9.87 19.48
N ILE A 343 -5.91 10.04 18.48
CA ILE A 343 -4.69 10.84 18.59
C ILE A 343 -4.82 12.12 17.78
N THR A 344 -3.86 13.04 17.89
CA THR A 344 -3.80 14.23 17.03
C THR A 344 -2.93 13.97 15.80
N ILE A 345 -3.07 14.79 14.74
CA ILE A 345 -2.12 14.77 13.60
C ILE A 345 -0.69 14.89 14.12
N LEU A 346 -0.41 15.77 15.08
CA LEU A 346 0.91 15.94 15.70
C LEU A 346 1.47 14.63 16.25
N ASN A 347 0.64 13.88 16.97
CA ASN A 347 1.00 12.59 17.53
C ASN A 347 1.19 11.51 16.45
N ALA A 348 0.70 11.74 15.24
CA ALA A 348 0.90 10.88 14.09
C ALA A 348 2.05 11.31 13.14
N MET A 349 2.89 12.31 13.51
CA MET A 349 3.94 12.85 12.63
C MET A 349 5.34 12.23 12.80
N SER A 350 5.53 11.22 13.65
CA SER A 350 6.87 10.62 13.89
C SER A 350 6.80 9.16 14.32
N THR A 351 7.60 8.31 13.66
CA THR A 351 7.68 6.87 13.98
C THR A 351 8.36 6.55 15.31
N LEU A 352 9.21 7.42 15.83
CA LEU A 352 9.86 7.22 17.14
C LEU A 352 9.00 7.73 18.29
N GLY A 353 7.82 8.24 17.95
CA GLY A 353 6.85 8.81 18.87
C GLY A 353 7.28 10.15 19.44
N ARG A 354 6.28 10.84 19.97
CA ARG A 354 6.39 11.90 20.97
C ARG A 354 5.45 11.54 22.12
N GLU A 355 5.41 12.34 23.18
CA GLU A 355 4.42 12.13 24.24
C GLU A 355 3.00 12.08 23.67
N GLY A 356 2.27 10.99 23.93
CA GLY A 356 0.93 10.74 23.36
C GLY A 356 0.92 9.99 22.02
N SER A 357 2.07 9.67 21.43
CA SER A 357 2.14 8.82 20.23
C SER A 357 2.32 7.35 20.58
N PRO A 358 1.67 6.43 19.85
CA PRO A 358 1.81 5.00 20.11
C PRO A 358 2.98 4.35 19.32
N PHE A 359 3.70 5.13 18.52
CA PHE A 359 4.70 4.63 17.58
C PHE A 359 6.10 4.48 18.18
N CYS A 360 6.79 3.41 17.78
CA CYS A 360 8.22 3.23 18.01
C CYS A 360 8.81 2.26 16.99
N TYR A 361 9.06 2.75 15.78
CA TYR A 361 9.69 1.98 14.71
C TYR A 361 10.52 2.80 13.72
N ILE A 362 11.33 2.13 12.91
CA ILE A 362 12.10 2.71 11.80
C ILE A 362 11.97 1.79 10.56
N TYR A 363 12.36 2.30 9.39
CA TYR A 363 12.44 1.50 8.17
C TYR A 363 13.89 1.09 7.89
N ALA A 364 14.08 -0.16 7.44
CA ALA A 364 15.36 -0.69 6.99
C ALA A 364 15.75 -0.25 5.57
#